data_AF-F0YN12-F1
#
_entry.id   AF-F0YN12-F1
#
_cell.length_a   1.000
_cell.length_b   1.000
_cell.length_c   1.000
_cell.angle_alpha   90.00
_cell.angle_beta   90.00
_cell.angle_gamma   90.00
#
_symmetry.space_group_name_H-M   'P 1'
#
loop_
_entity.id
_entity.type
_entity.pdbx_description
1 polymer ?
#
loop_
_entity_poly.entity_id
_entity_poly.type
_entity_poly.pdbx_seq_one_letter_code
_entity_poly.pdbx_strand_id
1 'polypeptide(L)'
;MARSLLLLALCGLGASFTTSRNALSVAPVRQTASAAPEMKFRVCDMTGKRRNAKAMTVTFSHTRNHKVQKVNLQDRRLWWSEGNKFVQMRVSTKALKTIAKYGLGKTAKKYDVDLNEFAR
;
A
#
# COMPACT_ATOMS: atom_id res chain seq x y z
N MET A 1 46.14 -53.60 -27.44
CA MET A 1 45.67 -54.12 -28.75
C MET A 1 44.41 -53.33 -29.09
N ALA A 2 44.56 -52.11 -29.62
CA ALA A 2 44.72 -51.77 -31.03
C ALA A 2 43.49 -52.09 -31.90
N ARG A 3 43.07 -51.07 -32.68
CA ARG A 3 42.06 -51.00 -33.78
C ARG A 3 40.69 -50.50 -33.29
N SER A 4 40.37 -49.20 -33.33
CA SER A 4 40.45 -48.23 -34.44
C SER A 4 39.81 -48.76 -35.73
N LEU A 5 38.54 -48.40 -35.96
CA LEU A 5 37.98 -48.19 -37.29
C LEU A 5 37.00 -47.01 -37.22
N LEU A 6 37.41 -45.94 -37.90
CA LEU A 6 36.73 -44.69 -38.13
C LEU A 6 36.17 -44.77 -39.56
N LEU A 7 34.87 -44.55 -39.75
CA LEU A 7 34.28 -44.33 -41.07
C LEU A 7 33.43 -43.05 -41.01
N LEU A 8 33.98 -42.00 -41.62
CA LEU A 8 33.35 -40.75 -41.98
C LEU A 8 32.37 -40.97 -43.14
N ALA A 9 31.18 -40.37 -43.07
CA ALA A 9 30.42 -39.96 -44.24
C ALA A 9 29.88 -38.54 -44.02
N LEU A 10 30.43 -37.62 -44.81
CA LEU A 10 30.05 -36.21 -44.96
C LEU A 10 28.91 -36.05 -45.98
N CYS A 11 28.31 -34.85 -45.96
CA CYS A 11 27.35 -34.28 -46.93
C CYS A 11 25.89 -34.73 -46.71
N GLY A 12 24.89 -33.87 -46.50
CA GLY A 12 24.76 -32.44 -46.76
C GLY A 12 23.49 -32.19 -47.59
N LEU A 13 22.74 -31.13 -47.22
CA LEU A 13 21.57 -30.53 -47.88
C LEU A 13 20.20 -31.22 -47.73
N GLY A 14 19.26 -30.54 -47.07
CA GLY A 14 17.85 -30.90 -47.18
C GLY A 14 16.91 -30.23 -46.17
N ALA A 15 16.65 -28.94 -46.35
CA ALA A 15 15.51 -28.20 -45.82
C ALA A 15 15.34 -28.10 -44.29
N SER A 16 16.07 -27.12 -43.74
CA SER A 16 15.70 -26.39 -42.54
C SER A 16 14.29 -25.82 -42.68
N PHE A 17 13.31 -26.48 -42.05
CA PHE A 17 12.08 -25.81 -41.62
C PHE A 17 12.07 -25.81 -40.10
N THR A 18 12.95 -25.00 -39.52
CA THR A 18 12.71 -24.45 -38.19
C THR A 18 11.39 -23.70 -38.31
N THR A 19 10.30 -24.27 -37.79
CA THR A 19 9.10 -23.49 -37.51
C THR A 19 9.54 -22.37 -36.58
N SER A 20 9.71 -21.20 -37.17
CA SER A 20 9.79 -19.92 -36.50
C SER A 20 8.51 -19.80 -35.68
N ARG A 21 8.57 -20.22 -34.42
CA ARG A 21 7.64 -19.70 -33.42
C ARG A 21 8.08 -18.26 -33.25
N ASN A 22 7.40 -17.38 -33.99
CA ASN A 22 7.40 -15.95 -33.77
C ASN A 22 7.45 -15.69 -32.27
N ALA A 23 8.61 -15.25 -31.78
CA ALA A 23 8.73 -14.61 -30.51
C ALA A 23 8.04 -13.25 -30.67
N LEU A 24 6.72 -13.24 -30.57
CA LEU A 24 5.99 -12.02 -30.23
C LEU A 24 6.44 -11.67 -28.82
N SER A 25 7.49 -10.86 -28.74
CA SER A 25 7.79 -10.10 -27.54
C SER A 25 6.60 -9.16 -27.33
N VAL A 26 5.61 -9.62 -26.58
CA VAL A 26 4.71 -8.71 -25.89
C VAL A 26 5.64 -7.90 -25.01
N ALA A 27 5.96 -6.68 -25.44
CA ALA A 27 6.63 -5.72 -24.58
C ALA A 27 5.88 -5.72 -23.24
N PRO A 28 6.56 -5.75 -22.08
CA PRO A 28 5.85 -5.59 -20.83
C PRO A 28 5.14 -4.25 -20.92
N VAL A 29 3.81 -4.28 -21.00
CA VAL A 29 2.99 -3.10 -20.77
C VAL A 29 3.47 -2.59 -19.42
N ARG A 30 4.17 -1.46 -19.44
CA ARG A 30 4.54 -0.75 -18.24
C ARG A 30 3.23 -0.49 -17.54
N GLN A 31 2.96 -1.26 -16.49
CA GLN A 31 1.82 -1.07 -15.63
C GLN A 31 2.04 0.26 -14.90
N THR A 32 1.85 1.38 -15.58
CA THR A 32 1.33 2.56 -14.91
C THR A 32 -0.14 2.24 -14.66
N ALA A 33 -0.38 1.28 -13.76
CA ALA A 33 -1.62 1.28 -13.03
C ALA A 33 -1.59 2.60 -12.26
N SER A 34 -2.22 3.62 -12.85
CA SER A 34 -2.85 4.66 -12.08
C SER A 34 -3.76 3.92 -11.12
N ALA A 35 -3.23 3.59 -9.95
CA ALA A 35 -4.02 3.16 -8.82
C ALA A 35 -5.05 4.28 -8.66
N ALA A 36 -6.28 4.01 -9.11
CA ALA A 36 -7.42 4.83 -8.78
C ALA A 36 -7.30 5.10 -7.27
N PRO A 37 -7.41 6.36 -6.82
CA PRO A 37 -7.09 6.70 -5.44
C PRO A 37 -7.86 5.74 -4.54
N GLU A 38 -7.14 4.81 -3.90
CA GLU A 38 -7.72 3.83 -3.02
C GLU A 38 -8.47 4.64 -1.97
N MET A 39 -9.81 4.51 -1.95
CA MET A 39 -10.62 5.30 -1.04
C MET A 39 -10.36 4.82 0.38
N LYS A 40 -9.31 5.38 1.01
CA LYS A 40 -8.94 5.09 2.39
C LYS A 40 -10.15 5.42 3.26
N PHE A 41 -10.69 4.42 3.94
CA PHE A 41 -11.79 4.61 4.89
C PHE A 41 -11.44 5.74 5.87
N ARG A 42 -12.43 6.54 6.29
CA ARG A 42 -12.24 7.62 7.28
C ARG A 42 -11.86 7.04 8.65
N VAL A 43 -10.57 6.78 8.82
CA VAL A 43 -9.92 6.20 9.98
C VAL A 43 -8.74 7.09 10.36
N CYS A 44 -8.45 7.21 11.66
CA CYS A 44 -7.25 7.88 12.13
C CYS A 44 -6.04 6.97 11.92
N ASP A 45 -5.01 7.45 11.23
CA ASP A 45 -3.81 6.66 10.92
C ASP A 45 -3.07 6.23 12.20
N MET A 46 -3.00 7.11 13.21
CA MET A 46 -2.30 6.83 14.47
C MET A 46 -3.03 5.94 15.47
N THR A 47 -4.37 5.91 15.49
CA THR A 47 -5.13 5.26 16.58
C THR A 47 -6.19 4.29 16.06
N GLY A 48 -6.38 4.20 14.75
CA GLY A 48 -7.41 3.34 14.16
C GLY A 48 -8.85 3.75 14.47
N LYS A 49 -9.09 4.94 15.06
CA LYS A 49 -10.44 5.39 15.40
C LYS A 49 -11.30 5.52 14.15
N ARG A 50 -12.43 4.82 14.14
CA ARG A 50 -13.42 4.81 13.05
C ARG A 50 -14.68 5.59 13.44
N ARG A 51 -15.51 5.88 12.44
CA ARG A 51 -16.84 6.49 12.64
C ARG A 51 -17.69 5.61 13.56
N ASN A 52 -18.50 6.22 14.42
CA ASN A 52 -19.56 5.49 15.11
C ASN A 52 -20.74 5.34 14.14
N ALA A 53 -20.91 4.13 13.61
CA ALA A 53 -21.94 3.84 12.64
C ALA A 53 -23.32 3.68 13.27
N LYS A 54 -23.43 3.19 14.51
CA LYS A 54 -24.69 2.79 15.15
C LYS A 54 -25.39 3.92 15.93
N ALA A 55 -24.98 5.18 15.74
CA ALA A 55 -25.55 6.29 16.49
C ALA A 55 -26.95 6.67 15.99
N MET A 56 -27.74 7.25 16.90
CA MET A 56 -29.10 7.70 16.63
C MET A 56 -29.24 9.18 17.01
N THR A 57 -30.10 9.89 16.30
CA THR A 57 -30.65 11.19 16.71
C THR A 57 -32.06 10.95 17.20
N VAL A 58 -32.32 11.33 18.46
CA VAL A 58 -33.61 11.13 19.13
C VAL A 58 -34.34 12.46 19.13
N THR A 59 -35.59 12.46 18.65
CA THR A 59 -36.46 13.65 18.68
C THR A 59 -37.14 13.80 20.04
N PHE A 60 -37.81 14.93 20.28
CA PHE A 60 -38.61 15.15 21.48
C PHE A 60 -39.66 14.05 21.71
N SER A 61 -40.27 13.53 20.63
CA SER A 61 -41.23 12.42 20.65
C SER A 61 -40.59 11.03 20.76
N HIS A 62 -39.30 10.93 21.06
CA HIS A 62 -38.52 9.67 21.12
C HIS A 62 -38.42 8.89 19.80
N THR A 63 -38.68 9.54 18.66
CA THR A 63 -38.45 8.93 17.34
C THR A 63 -36.95 8.83 17.09
N ARG A 64 -36.47 7.64 16.71
CA ARG A 64 -35.04 7.34 16.56
C ARG A 64 -34.65 7.31 15.09
N ASN A 65 -33.86 8.29 14.67
CA ASN A 65 -33.33 8.38 13.31
C ASN A 65 -31.85 8.01 13.27
N HIS A 66 -31.46 7.12 12.37
CA HIS A 66 -30.06 6.68 12.26
C HIS A 66 -29.13 7.82 11.81
N LYS A 67 -27.99 8.00 12.49
CA LYS A 67 -26.99 9.01 12.16
C LYS A 67 -25.59 8.46 12.38
N VAL A 68 -24.72 8.64 11.40
CA VAL A 68 -23.30 8.28 11.52
C VAL A 68 -22.50 9.45 12.11
N GLN A 69 -21.81 9.22 13.23
CA GLN A 69 -20.91 10.22 13.82
C GLN A 69 -19.50 10.03 13.26
N LYS A 70 -19.02 11.04 12.52
CA LYS A 70 -17.68 11.05 11.92
C LYS A 70 -16.62 11.36 12.96
N VAL A 71 -15.42 10.82 12.78
CA VAL A 71 -14.24 11.21 13.58
C VAL A 71 -13.76 12.58 13.12
N ASN A 72 -13.37 13.45 14.06
CA ASN A 72 -12.71 14.72 13.76
C ASN A 72 -11.25 14.45 13.34
N LEU A 73 -11.07 14.21 12.04
CA LEU A 73 -9.80 13.93 11.39
C LEU A 73 -9.23 15.20 10.75
N GLN A 74 -7.93 15.40 10.89
CA GLN A 74 -7.19 16.55 10.38
C GLN A 74 -5.93 16.07 9.67
N ASP A 75 -5.68 16.57 8.47
CA ASP A 75 -4.46 16.29 7.72
C ASP A 75 -3.37 17.25 8.22
N ARG A 76 -2.33 16.71 8.88
CA ARG A 76 -1.30 17.51 9.54
C ARG A 76 0.09 16.98 9.22
N ARG A 77 1.04 17.91 9.17
CA ARG A 77 2.48 17.65 9.08
C ARG A 77 3.09 17.70 10.48
N LEU A 78 3.70 16.60 10.91
CA LEU A 78 4.30 16.44 12.23
C LEU A 78 5.81 16.21 12.10
N TRP A 79 6.61 16.84 12.95
CA TRP A 79 8.06 16.62 12.97
C TRP A 79 8.39 15.34 13.74
N TRP A 80 9.22 14.47 13.16
CA TRP A 80 9.74 13.27 13.81
C TRP A 80 11.24 13.42 14.06
N SER A 81 11.63 13.50 15.33
CA SER A 81 13.01 13.75 15.75
C SER A 81 13.96 12.60 15.45
N GLU A 82 13.53 11.35 15.60
CA GLU A 82 14.42 10.19 15.43
C GLU A 82 14.74 9.94 13.94
N GLY A 83 13.77 10.19 13.05
CA GLY A 83 13.95 10.04 11.61
C GLY A 83 14.34 11.31 10.87
N ASN A 84 14.48 12.45 11.56
CA ASN A 84 14.77 13.79 11.00
C ASN A 84 13.92 14.16 9.78
N LYS A 85 12.64 13.78 9.80
CA LYS A 85 11.71 13.94 8.67
C LYS A 85 10.37 14.48 9.13
N PHE A 86 9.65 15.08 8.19
CA PHE A 86 8.26 15.42 8.38
C PHE A 86 7.36 14.25 7.99
N VAL A 87 6.40 13.96 8.86
CA VAL A 87 5.41 12.90 8.65
C VAL A 87 4.07 13.54 8.34
N GLN A 88 3.47 13.18 7.21
CA GLN A 88 2.16 13.70 6.79
C GLN A 88 1.11 12.61 6.90
N MET A 89 0.14 12.78 7.79
CA MET A 89 -0.88 11.78 8.07
C MET A 89 -2.20 12.40 8.51
N ARG A 90 -3.27 11.61 8.42
CA ARG A 90 -4.62 11.99 8.83
C ARG A 90 -4.86 11.57 10.27
N VAL A 91 -4.82 12.54 11.17
CA VAL A 91 -4.81 12.29 12.61
C VAL A 91 -6.06 12.85 13.27
N SER A 92 -6.61 12.13 14.25
CA SER A 92 -7.70 12.64 15.07
C SER A 92 -7.22 13.72 16.04
N THR A 93 -8.08 14.67 16.40
CA THR A 93 -7.73 15.73 17.37
C THR A 93 -7.34 15.17 18.75
N LYS A 94 -7.92 14.04 19.16
CA LYS A 94 -7.52 13.34 20.40
C LYS A 94 -6.11 12.75 20.29
N ALA A 95 -5.75 12.19 19.14
CA ALA A 95 -4.40 11.70 18.91
C ALA A 95 -3.38 12.85 18.87
N LEU A 96 -3.72 14.00 18.30
CA LEU A 96 -2.88 15.20 18.37
C LEU A 96 -2.61 15.63 19.83
N LYS A 97 -3.63 15.57 20.70
CA LYS A 97 -3.45 15.84 22.13
C LYS A 97 -2.50 14.84 22.80
N THR A 98 -2.57 13.56 22.41
CA THR A 98 -1.64 12.52 22.90
C THR A 98 -0.22 12.76 22.41
N ILE A 99 -0.04 13.11 21.14
CA ILE A 99 1.26 13.41 20.53
C ILE A 99 1.89 14.63 21.22
N ALA A 100 1.11 15.69 21.49
CA ALA A 100 1.60 16.86 22.21
C ALA A 100 2.06 16.52 23.64
N LYS A 101 1.43 15.55 24.30
CA LYS A 101 1.75 15.16 25.69
C LYS A 101 2.96 14.23 25.79
N TYR A 102 3.05 13.22 24.91
CA TYR A 102 4.06 12.15 25.04
C TYR A 102 5.13 12.18 23.95
N GLY A 103 4.95 12.98 22.90
CA GLY A 103 5.79 12.98 21.70
C GLY A 103 5.31 11.97 20.66
N LEU A 104 5.76 12.18 19.41
CA LEU A 104 5.34 11.38 18.26
C LEU A 104 5.85 9.93 18.35
N GLY A 105 7.15 9.74 18.63
CA GLY A 105 7.78 8.40 18.69
C GLY A 105 7.18 7.50 19.76
N LYS A 106 6.99 8.01 20.99
CA LYS A 106 6.34 7.24 22.07
C LYS A 106 4.90 6.86 21.73
N THR A 107 4.17 7.78 21.06
CA THR A 107 2.80 7.53 20.65
C THR A 107 2.72 6.49 19.54
N ALA A 108 3.63 6.52 18.56
CA ALA A 108 3.71 5.54 17.49
C ALA A 108 4.00 4.12 18.02
N LYS A 109 4.97 3.98 18.93
CA LYS A 109 5.26 2.70 19.61
C LYS A 109 4.07 2.15 20.38
N LYS A 110 3.25 3.01 20.99
CA LYS A 110 2.05 2.60 21.73
C LYS A 110 0.97 1.99 20.83
N TYR A 111 0.81 2.53 19.62
CA TYR A 111 -0.23 2.09 18.68
C TYR A 111 0.30 1.19 17.57
N ASP A 112 1.58 0.80 17.64
CA ASP A 112 2.25 -0.06 16.67
C ASP A 112 2.11 0.46 15.23
N VAL A 113 2.45 1.74 15.04
CA VAL A 113 2.36 2.41 13.74
C VAL A 113 3.75 2.75 13.21
N ASP A 114 4.03 2.29 11.99
CA ASP A 114 5.27 2.59 11.29
C ASP A 114 5.26 4.00 10.69
N LEU A 115 6.08 4.89 11.25
CA LEU A 115 6.16 6.29 10.82
C LEU A 115 6.81 6.47 9.44
N ASN A 116 7.57 5.48 8.98
CA ASN A 116 8.25 5.52 7.68
C ASN A 116 7.28 5.47 6.49
N GLU A 117 6.11 4.83 6.65
CA GLU A 117 5.08 4.79 5.60
C GLU A 117 4.52 6.19 5.28
N PHE A 118 4.51 7.07 6.28
CA PHE A 118 3.96 8.41 6.21
C PHE A 118 5.03 9.50 6.08
N ALA A 119 6.31 9.11 6.10
CA ALA A 119 7.43 10.02 5.92
C ALA A 119 7.50 10.42 4.44
N ARG A 120 7.45 11.72 4.17
CA ARG A 120 7.73 12.30 2.86
C ARG A 120 9.15 12.80 2.78
#